data_AF-A0A1N6V2F3-F1
#
_entry.id   AF-A0A1N6V2F3-F1
#
_cell.length_a   1.000
_cell.length_b   1.000
_cell.length_c   1.000
_cell.angle_alpha   90.00
_cell.angle_beta   90.00
_cell.angle_gamma   90.00
#
_symmetry.space_group_name_H-M   'P 1'
#
loop_
_entity.id
_entity.type
_entity.pdbx_description
1 polymer ?
#
loop_
_entity_poly.entity_id
_entity_poly.type
_entity_poly.pdbx_seq_one_letter_code
_entity_poly.pdbx_strand_id
1 'polypeptide(L)'
;MKLKKSNKVMILAVICISAATAIFSFKNKKDDYKTEQQNMIRFHLVDFVGWNTNMKALEYYHSKNIKAFNSGGINTVGLHDHIKSFEPLIKKVGTSIKLGQHSPNVARGKWVGVVGIQYPGKEKMATVAKWENGLITEEYILFGGQLSSEEASKIKLSAKPIAHFESPDDETLANSVDIQPGWSCTLQMVNGVRTAIFIKKVNGKETERMAFQ
;
A
#
# COMPACT_ATOMS: atom_id res chain seq x y z
N MET A 1 36.27 -37.67 44.00
CA MET A 1 35.82 -37.66 42.58
C MET A 1 36.15 -36.30 41.97
N LYS A 2 37.28 -36.18 41.26
CA LYS A 2 37.78 -34.90 40.70
C LYS A 2 37.36 -34.78 39.23
N LEU A 3 36.43 -33.88 38.93
CA LEU A 3 36.04 -33.53 37.55
C LEU A 3 37.24 -32.90 36.82
N LYS A 4 37.64 -33.52 35.70
CA LYS A 4 38.77 -33.11 34.85
C LYS A 4 38.54 -31.70 34.28
N LYS A 5 39.58 -30.85 34.38
CA LYS A 5 39.67 -29.46 33.88
C LYS A 5 39.36 -29.29 32.38
N SER A 6 39.32 -30.39 31.60
CA SER A 6 39.16 -30.40 30.15
C SER A 6 37.75 -30.06 29.63
N ASN A 7 36.71 -30.18 30.45
CA ASN A 7 35.33 -29.99 29.98
C ASN A 7 34.82 -28.55 30.10
N LYS A 8 35.52 -27.65 30.81
CA LYS A 8 35.08 -26.27 31.01
C LYS A 8 35.36 -25.37 29.80
N VAL A 9 36.42 -25.65 29.04
CA VAL A 9 36.82 -24.84 27.88
C VAL A 9 35.90 -25.11 26.68
N MET A 10 35.44 -26.35 26.52
CA MET A 10 34.54 -26.72 25.41
C MET A 10 33.11 -26.21 25.62
N ILE A 11 32.64 -26.11 26.89
CA ILE A 11 31.32 -25.54 27.21
C ILE A 11 31.30 -24.01 27.03
N LEU A 12 32.40 -23.31 27.32
CA LEU A 12 32.47 -21.85 27.13
C LEU A 12 32.46 -21.45 25.63
N ALA A 13 33.13 -22.22 24.77
CA ALA A 13 33.18 -21.94 23.33
C ALA A 13 31.81 -22.10 22.65
N VAL A 14 30.98 -23.07 23.09
CA VAL A 14 29.64 -23.29 22.54
C VAL A 14 28.66 -22.19 22.96
N ILE A 15 28.81 -21.61 24.16
CA ILE A 15 27.96 -20.52 24.65
C ILE A 15 28.29 -19.19 23.92
N CYS A 16 29.55 -18.94 23.57
CA CYS A 16 29.92 -17.74 22.82
C CYS A 16 29.42 -17.76 21.36
N ILE A 17 29.35 -18.95 20.74
CA ILE A 17 28.86 -19.08 19.35
C ILE A 17 27.34 -18.97 19.26
N SER A 18 26.60 -19.48 20.26
CA SER A 18 25.14 -19.32 20.33
C SER A 18 24.69 -17.91 20.73
N ALA A 19 25.50 -17.18 21.53
CA ALA A 19 25.29 -15.76 21.76
C ALA A 19 25.54 -14.92 20.50
N ALA A 20 26.54 -15.26 19.68
CA ALA A 20 26.85 -14.53 18.45
C ALA A 20 25.76 -14.67 17.36
N THR A 21 25.11 -15.82 17.24
CA THR A 21 23.98 -16.01 16.30
C THR A 21 22.71 -15.31 16.77
N ALA A 22 22.47 -15.24 18.09
CA ALA A 22 21.36 -14.45 18.64
C ALA A 22 21.59 -12.94 18.45
N ILE A 23 22.82 -12.44 18.64
CA ILE A 23 23.15 -11.01 18.51
C ILE A 23 23.06 -10.53 17.05
N PHE A 24 23.34 -11.38 16.05
CA PHE A 24 23.14 -11.02 14.64
C PHE A 24 21.66 -10.95 14.21
N SER A 25 20.75 -11.60 14.94
CA SER A 25 19.30 -11.52 14.66
C SER A 25 18.64 -10.27 15.25
N PHE A 26 19.34 -9.54 16.13
CA PHE A 26 18.93 -8.23 16.65
C PHE A 26 19.63 -7.06 15.92
N LYS A 27 20.09 -7.26 14.68
CA LYS A 27 20.39 -6.13 13.79
C LYS A 27 19.07 -5.38 13.55
N ASN A 28 18.92 -4.25 14.25
CA ASN A 28 17.87 -3.24 14.13
C ASN A 28 16.88 -3.45 12.96
N LYS A 29 15.75 -4.12 13.21
CA LYS A 29 14.55 -4.12 12.34
C LYS A 29 13.98 -2.72 12.04
N LYS A 30 14.56 -1.66 12.64
CA LYS A 30 14.01 -0.30 12.69
C LYS A 30 14.00 0.43 11.34
N ASP A 31 14.70 -0.09 10.32
CA ASP A 31 14.80 0.54 8.99
C ASP A 31 14.27 -0.35 7.84
N ASP A 32 13.81 -1.58 8.09
CA ASP A 32 13.44 -2.52 7.01
C ASP A 32 12.29 -2.01 6.13
N TYR A 33 11.41 -1.16 6.68
CA TYR A 33 10.20 -0.66 6.01
C TYR A 33 10.08 0.87 5.97
N LYS A 34 11.21 1.57 6.10
CA LYS A 34 11.22 3.04 6.06
C LYS A 34 10.64 3.60 4.75
N THR A 35 10.87 2.91 3.63
CA THR A 35 10.36 3.32 2.31
C THR A 35 8.83 3.25 2.27
N GLU A 36 8.25 2.14 2.72
CA GLU A 36 6.82 1.90 2.81
C GLU A 36 6.16 2.92 3.72
N GLN A 37 6.73 3.16 4.91
CA GLN A 37 6.26 4.17 5.84
C GLN A 37 6.22 5.56 5.20
N GLN A 38 7.34 5.97 4.58
CA GLN A 38 7.43 7.29 3.95
C GLN A 38 6.49 7.44 2.76
N ASN A 39 6.36 6.42 1.93
CA ASN A 39 5.44 6.44 0.80
C ASN A 39 4.00 6.54 1.28
N MET A 40 3.61 5.82 2.34
CA MET A 40 2.27 5.92 2.91
C MET A 40 1.98 7.31 3.51
N ILE A 41 2.93 7.88 4.28
CA ILE A 41 2.79 9.25 4.80
C ILE A 41 2.59 10.25 3.66
N ARG A 42 3.40 10.15 2.60
CA ARG A 42 3.26 11.03 1.43
C ARG A 42 1.94 10.81 0.71
N PHE A 43 1.47 9.57 0.59
CA PHE A 43 0.16 9.27 0.03
C PHE A 43 -0.96 9.93 0.83
N HIS A 44 -0.94 9.83 2.16
CA HIS A 44 -1.89 10.55 3.01
C HIS A 44 -1.85 12.06 2.79
N LEU A 45 -0.68 12.66 2.55
CA LEU A 45 -0.58 14.09 2.22
C LEU A 45 -1.16 14.41 0.84
N VAL A 46 -0.88 13.58 -0.17
CA VAL A 46 -1.46 13.74 -1.52
C VAL A 46 -2.98 13.77 -1.45
N ASP A 47 -3.59 12.85 -0.70
CA ASP A 47 -5.04 12.74 -0.67
C ASP A 47 -5.68 13.66 0.37
N PHE A 48 -5.28 13.58 1.64
CA PHE A 48 -5.94 14.35 2.69
C PHE A 48 -5.66 15.85 2.64
N VAL A 49 -4.56 16.27 2.02
CA VAL A 49 -4.25 17.68 1.78
C VAL A 49 -4.45 18.04 0.32
N GLY A 50 -3.84 17.28 -0.59
CA GLY A 50 -3.87 17.60 -2.02
C GLY A 50 -5.28 17.59 -2.60
N TRP A 51 -5.91 16.41 -2.56
CA TRP A 51 -7.29 16.23 -3.04
C TRP A 51 -8.28 17.10 -2.29
N ASN A 52 -8.18 17.14 -0.95
CA ASN A 52 -9.17 17.86 -0.15
C ASN A 52 -9.04 19.39 -0.20
N THR A 53 -7.84 19.96 -0.37
CA THR A 53 -7.62 21.40 -0.11
C THR A 53 -6.60 22.10 -1.00
N ASN A 54 -5.56 21.41 -1.48
CA ASN A 54 -4.41 22.08 -2.09
C ASN A 54 -3.78 21.25 -3.21
N MET A 55 -4.26 21.44 -4.44
CA MET A 55 -3.74 20.75 -5.63
C MET A 55 -2.22 20.91 -5.86
N LYS A 56 -1.54 21.89 -5.24
CA LYS A 56 -0.07 21.98 -5.30
C LYS A 56 0.62 20.82 -4.58
N ALA A 57 0.00 20.25 -3.53
CA ALA A 57 0.53 19.04 -2.89
C ALA A 57 0.43 17.83 -3.83
N LEU A 58 -0.65 17.74 -4.61
CA LEU A 58 -0.77 16.73 -5.66
C LEU A 58 0.34 16.92 -6.71
N GLU A 59 0.57 18.15 -7.18
CA GLU A 59 1.66 18.44 -8.12
C GLU A 59 3.04 18.06 -7.56
N TYR A 60 3.31 18.38 -6.29
CA TYR A 60 4.60 18.17 -5.64
C TYR A 60 5.01 16.69 -5.54
N TYR A 61 4.06 15.80 -5.28
CA TYR A 61 4.34 14.38 -5.07
C TYR A 61 4.22 13.53 -6.34
N HIS A 62 3.93 14.12 -7.49
CA HIS A 62 3.88 13.41 -8.76
C HIS A 62 5.12 13.68 -9.61
N SER A 63 5.63 12.63 -10.24
CA SER A 63 6.69 12.76 -11.24
C SER A 63 6.19 13.52 -12.47
N LYS A 64 7.10 14.24 -13.14
CA LYS A 64 6.76 14.99 -14.38
C LYS A 64 6.20 14.09 -15.48
N ASN A 65 6.58 12.81 -15.49
CA ASN A 65 6.22 11.80 -16.47
C ASN A 65 5.24 10.73 -15.91
N ILE A 66 4.47 11.08 -14.88
CA ILE A 66 3.43 10.23 -14.29
C ILE A 66 2.56 9.58 -15.38
N LYS A 67 2.32 8.28 -15.24
CA LYS A 67 1.26 7.57 -15.96
C LYS A 67 0.08 7.35 -15.01
N ALA A 68 -1.02 8.05 -15.24
CA ALA A 68 -2.21 7.89 -14.42
C ALA A 68 -3.34 7.27 -15.22
N PHE A 69 -4.06 6.36 -14.57
CA PHE A 69 -5.11 5.55 -15.16
C PHE A 69 -6.32 5.59 -14.24
N ASN A 70 -7.50 5.96 -14.76
CA ASN A 70 -8.72 5.91 -13.96
C ASN A 70 -9.78 4.96 -14.52
N SER A 71 -10.73 4.60 -13.67
CA SER A 71 -11.87 3.73 -14.02
C SER A 71 -12.80 4.30 -15.10
N GLY A 72 -12.76 5.63 -15.32
CA GLY A 72 -13.48 6.31 -16.39
C GLY A 72 -12.86 6.15 -17.79
N GLY A 73 -11.79 5.37 -17.92
CA GLY A 73 -11.06 5.16 -19.18
C GLY A 73 -10.09 6.29 -19.54
N ILE A 74 -9.95 7.31 -18.68
CA ILE A 74 -8.98 8.37 -18.88
C ILE A 74 -7.60 7.83 -18.46
N ASN A 75 -6.70 7.83 -19.43
CA ASN A 75 -5.29 7.52 -19.22
C ASN A 75 -4.49 8.77 -19.61
N THR A 76 -3.64 9.25 -18.71
CA THR A 76 -2.79 10.43 -18.94
C THR A 76 -1.33 10.06 -18.84
N VAL A 77 -0.49 10.76 -19.60
CA VAL A 77 0.96 10.66 -19.52
C VAL A 77 1.51 12.07 -19.35
N GLY A 78 2.13 12.33 -18.21
CA GLY A 78 2.67 13.62 -17.84
C GLY A 78 1.83 14.37 -16.82
N LEU A 79 2.51 15.13 -15.97
CA LEU A 79 1.92 15.80 -14.80
C LEU A 79 0.82 16.81 -15.18
N HIS A 80 1.04 17.58 -16.24
CA HIS A 80 0.08 18.59 -16.70
C HIS A 80 -1.26 17.95 -17.08
N ASP A 81 -1.23 16.92 -17.93
CA ASP A 81 -2.44 16.23 -18.40
C ASP A 81 -3.14 15.52 -17.25
N HIS A 82 -2.37 14.92 -16.34
CA HIS A 82 -2.90 14.28 -15.15
C HIS A 82 -3.67 15.27 -14.25
N ILE A 83 -3.06 16.41 -13.88
CA ILE A 83 -3.73 17.44 -13.06
C ILE A 83 -4.99 17.95 -13.77
N LYS A 84 -4.88 18.25 -15.06
CA LYS A 84 -6.00 18.73 -15.87
C LYS A 84 -7.15 17.73 -15.94
N SER A 85 -6.85 16.43 -15.91
CA SER A 85 -7.88 15.37 -15.95
C SER A 85 -8.81 15.37 -14.74
N PHE A 86 -8.39 15.96 -13.61
CA PHE A 86 -9.25 16.10 -12.44
C PHE A 86 -10.19 17.30 -12.49
N GLU A 87 -9.98 18.27 -13.37
CA GLU A 87 -10.82 19.48 -13.42
C GLU A 87 -12.32 19.18 -13.54
N PRO A 88 -12.79 18.25 -14.41
CA PRO A 88 -14.21 17.95 -14.52
C PRO A 88 -14.75 17.32 -13.24
N LEU A 89 -13.96 16.46 -12.59
CA LEU A 89 -14.34 15.82 -11.34
C LEU A 89 -14.42 16.86 -10.22
N ILE A 90 -13.37 17.69 -10.04
CA ILE A 90 -13.35 18.78 -9.06
C ILE A 90 -14.53 19.74 -9.27
N LYS A 91 -14.86 20.11 -10.52
CA LYS A 91 -16.03 20.94 -10.83
C LYS A 91 -17.34 20.25 -10.47
N LYS A 92 -17.44 18.94 -10.66
CA LYS A 92 -18.65 18.13 -10.39
C LYS A 92 -18.88 17.87 -8.90
N VAL A 93 -17.87 17.39 -8.17
CA VAL A 93 -17.99 17.07 -6.74
C VAL A 93 -17.80 18.29 -5.84
N GLY A 94 -17.20 19.38 -6.35
CA GLY A 94 -17.00 20.61 -5.60
C GLY A 94 -16.22 20.36 -4.30
N THR A 95 -16.51 21.16 -3.28
CA THR A 95 -15.87 21.04 -1.95
C THR A 95 -16.65 20.16 -0.97
N SER A 96 -17.79 19.60 -1.35
CA SER A 96 -18.69 18.88 -0.43
C SER A 96 -18.28 17.44 -0.17
N ILE A 97 -17.55 16.81 -1.09
CA ILE A 97 -17.02 15.46 -0.92
C ILE A 97 -15.54 15.54 -0.53
N LYS A 98 -15.19 14.91 0.59
CA LYS A 98 -13.82 14.85 1.11
C LYS A 98 -13.38 13.42 1.33
N LEU A 99 -12.11 13.15 1.11
CA LEU A 99 -11.52 11.90 1.56
C LEU A 99 -11.22 12.01 3.05
N GLY A 100 -11.86 11.17 3.85
CA GLY A 100 -11.76 11.24 5.32
C GLY A 100 -10.89 10.15 5.94
N GLN A 101 -10.69 9.04 5.24
CA GLN A 101 -9.96 7.89 5.77
C GLN A 101 -9.37 7.05 4.65
N HIS A 102 -8.22 6.42 4.92
CA HIS A 102 -7.75 5.27 4.15
C HIS A 102 -7.84 4.02 5.04
N SER A 103 -8.54 2.98 4.58
CA SER A 103 -8.50 1.65 5.19
C SER A 103 -9.13 0.61 4.26
N PRO A 104 -8.42 -0.49 3.93
CA PRO A 104 -7.06 -0.82 4.36
C PRO A 104 -5.97 -0.02 3.64
N ASN A 105 -4.80 0.02 4.28
CA ASN A 105 -3.53 0.46 3.70
C ASN A 105 -2.63 -0.75 3.48
N VAL A 106 -2.07 -0.87 2.27
CA VAL A 106 -1.11 -1.92 1.92
C VAL A 106 0.11 -1.24 1.30
N ALA A 107 1.31 -1.61 1.71
CA ALA A 107 2.52 -1.13 1.05
C ALA A 107 3.64 -2.17 1.09
N ARG A 108 4.41 -2.24 0.00
CA ARG A 108 5.63 -3.04 -0.09
C ARG A 108 6.55 -2.48 -1.18
N GLY A 109 7.80 -2.23 -0.82
CA GLY A 109 8.79 -1.62 -1.69
C GLY A 109 8.27 -0.32 -2.30
N LYS A 110 8.10 -0.31 -3.62
CA LYS A 110 7.64 0.85 -4.39
C LYS A 110 6.12 1.00 -4.45
N TRP A 111 5.36 -0.02 -4.07
CA TRP A 111 3.92 -0.02 -4.27
C TRP A 111 3.17 0.33 -2.99
N VAL A 112 2.15 1.16 -3.15
CA VAL A 112 1.16 1.49 -2.13
C VAL A 112 -0.23 1.29 -2.71
N GLY A 113 -1.12 0.66 -1.96
CA GLY A 113 -2.53 0.52 -2.29
C GLY A 113 -3.37 0.93 -1.10
N VAL A 114 -4.36 1.79 -1.32
CA VAL A 114 -5.26 2.28 -0.29
C VAL A 114 -6.71 2.16 -0.74
N VAL A 115 -7.61 1.91 0.22
CA VAL A 115 -9.04 2.11 0.02
C VAL A 115 -9.43 3.39 0.73
N GLY A 116 -9.75 4.41 -0.05
CA GLY A 116 -10.21 5.70 0.41
C GLY A 116 -11.71 5.71 0.70
N ILE A 117 -12.12 6.32 1.82
CA ILE A 117 -13.53 6.52 2.19
C ILE A 117 -13.87 8.00 2.07
N GLN A 118 -14.84 8.29 1.22
CA GLN A 118 -15.31 9.64 0.94
C GLN A 118 -16.51 10.00 1.82
N TYR A 119 -16.53 11.20 2.38
CA TYR A 119 -17.61 11.71 3.23
C TYR A 119 -18.38 12.85 2.54
N PRO A 120 -19.70 13.00 2.82
CA PRO A 120 -20.48 12.28 3.83
C PRO A 120 -21.02 10.89 3.40
N GLY A 121 -20.97 10.56 2.11
CA GLY A 121 -21.61 9.36 1.55
C GLY A 121 -21.02 8.01 2.00
N LYS A 122 -19.82 7.99 2.58
CA LYS A 122 -19.03 6.80 2.92
C LYS A 122 -18.76 5.88 1.73
N GLU A 123 -18.71 6.47 0.54
CA GLU A 123 -18.36 5.77 -0.69
C GLU A 123 -16.89 5.36 -0.63
N LYS A 124 -16.60 4.16 -1.11
CA LYS A 124 -15.24 3.62 -1.14
C LYS A 124 -14.69 3.67 -2.56
N MET A 125 -13.46 4.13 -2.66
CA MET A 125 -12.66 4.06 -3.88
C MET A 125 -11.30 3.44 -3.56
N ALA A 126 -10.64 2.88 -4.56
CA ALA A 126 -9.27 2.40 -4.40
C ALA A 126 -8.29 3.25 -5.21
N THR A 127 -7.12 3.46 -4.64
CA THR A 127 -5.98 4.01 -5.38
C THR A 127 -4.77 3.10 -5.18
N VAL A 128 -4.12 2.71 -6.26
CA VAL A 128 -2.85 1.98 -6.24
C VAL A 128 -1.81 2.86 -6.92
N ALA A 129 -0.68 3.11 -6.26
CA ALA A 129 0.37 3.97 -6.76
C ALA A 129 1.75 3.31 -6.65
N LYS A 130 2.58 3.58 -7.65
CA LYS A 130 4.00 3.22 -7.65
C LYS A 130 4.86 4.45 -7.38
N TRP A 131 5.71 4.33 -6.38
CA TRP A 131 6.58 5.38 -5.88
C TRP A 131 8.02 5.13 -6.27
N GLU A 132 8.69 6.16 -6.78
CA GLU A 132 10.12 6.16 -7.03
C GLU A 132 10.72 7.50 -6.59
N ASN A 133 11.78 7.45 -5.79
CA ASN A 133 12.47 8.64 -5.27
C ASN A 133 11.51 9.64 -4.58
N GLY A 134 10.49 9.12 -3.89
CA GLY A 134 9.50 9.93 -3.17
C GLY A 134 8.42 10.57 -4.04
N LEU A 135 8.33 10.20 -5.33
CA LEU A 135 7.33 10.67 -6.28
C LEU A 135 6.49 9.52 -6.83
N ILE A 136 5.21 9.79 -7.09
CA ILE A 136 4.31 8.88 -7.79
C ILE A 136 4.68 8.88 -9.28
N THR A 137 4.93 7.68 -9.81
CA THR A 137 5.33 7.44 -11.21
C THR A 137 4.25 6.73 -12.01
N GLU A 138 3.43 5.92 -11.33
CA GLU A 138 2.25 5.28 -11.88
C GLU A 138 1.13 5.38 -10.85
N GLU A 139 -0.07 5.75 -11.28
CA GLU A 139 -1.24 5.86 -10.40
C GLU A 139 -2.47 5.24 -11.06
N TYR A 140 -3.22 4.46 -10.28
CA TYR A 140 -4.42 3.75 -10.72
C TYR A 140 -5.55 4.12 -9.78
N ILE A 141 -6.50 4.92 -10.25
CA ILE A 141 -7.60 5.45 -9.45
C ILE A 141 -8.93 4.84 -9.88
N LEU A 142 -9.55 4.07 -8.97
CA LEU A 142 -10.76 3.32 -9.23
C LEU A 142 -11.93 4.01 -8.54
N PHE A 143 -12.44 5.06 -9.18
CA PHE A 143 -13.59 5.86 -8.73
C PHE A 143 -14.92 5.10 -8.83
N GLY A 144 -14.96 3.95 -9.53
CA GLY A 144 -16.17 3.31 -10.05
C GLY A 144 -16.96 2.44 -9.07
N GLY A 145 -16.66 2.53 -7.78
CA GLY A 145 -17.38 1.80 -6.74
C GLY A 145 -16.81 0.42 -6.46
N GLN A 146 -16.88 0.05 -5.19
CA GLN A 146 -16.56 -1.29 -4.73
C GLN A 146 -17.56 -2.28 -5.34
N LEU A 147 -17.06 -3.34 -5.98
CA LEU A 147 -17.88 -4.47 -6.40
C LEU A 147 -18.57 -5.11 -5.19
N SER A 148 -19.73 -5.73 -5.42
CA SER A 148 -20.36 -6.53 -4.37
C SER A 148 -19.44 -7.68 -3.92
N SER A 149 -19.63 -8.17 -2.70
CA SER A 149 -18.84 -9.29 -2.19
C SER A 149 -18.96 -10.53 -3.08
N GLU A 150 -20.14 -10.76 -3.68
CA GLU A 150 -20.36 -11.86 -4.62
C GLU A 150 -19.53 -11.69 -5.89
N GLU A 151 -19.57 -10.51 -6.54
CA GLU A 151 -18.77 -10.22 -7.73
C GLU A 151 -17.27 -10.31 -7.43
N ALA A 152 -16.83 -9.72 -6.32
CA ALA A 152 -15.43 -9.77 -5.90
C ALA A 152 -14.93 -11.21 -5.68
N SER A 153 -15.76 -12.08 -5.07
CA SER A 153 -15.41 -13.48 -4.82
C SER A 153 -15.19 -14.31 -6.10
N LYS A 154 -15.83 -13.92 -7.21
CA LYS A 154 -15.72 -14.62 -8.50
C LYS A 154 -14.41 -14.26 -9.24
N ILE A 155 -13.73 -13.19 -8.84
CA ILE A 155 -12.51 -12.73 -9.49
C ILE A 155 -11.32 -13.61 -9.07
N LYS A 156 -10.80 -14.35 -10.04
CA LYS A 156 -9.55 -15.11 -9.89
C LYS A 156 -8.35 -14.17 -9.99
N LEU A 157 -7.40 -14.33 -9.07
CA LEU A 157 -6.13 -13.60 -9.13
C LEU A 157 -5.32 -14.09 -10.33
N SER A 158 -4.80 -13.15 -11.11
CA SER A 158 -3.94 -13.43 -12.25
C SER A 158 -2.59 -13.96 -11.77
N ALA A 159 -2.01 -14.92 -12.51
CA ALA A 159 -0.62 -15.34 -12.30
C ALA A 159 0.39 -14.27 -12.74
N LYS A 160 -0.05 -13.28 -13.53
CA LYS A 160 0.74 -12.15 -14.01
C LYS A 160 -0.04 -10.85 -13.80
N PRO A 161 -0.22 -10.41 -12.54
CA PRO A 161 -0.87 -9.14 -12.26
C PRO A 161 0.05 -7.98 -12.67
N ILE A 162 -0.52 -6.78 -12.81
CA ILE A 162 0.26 -5.55 -13.01
C ILE A 162 1.12 -5.30 -11.78
N ALA A 163 0.53 -5.46 -10.59
CA ALA A 163 1.23 -5.43 -9.32
C ALA A 163 0.55 -6.39 -8.33
N HIS A 164 1.35 -7.04 -7.48
CA HIS A 164 0.87 -7.76 -6.31
C HIS A 164 1.84 -7.53 -5.16
N PHE A 165 1.29 -7.20 -4.00
CA PHE A 165 2.08 -6.94 -2.81
C PHE A 165 1.28 -7.17 -1.54
N GLU A 166 1.98 -7.53 -0.47
CA GLU A 166 1.41 -7.87 0.83
C GLU A 166 2.00 -6.97 1.91
N SER A 167 1.18 -6.56 2.86
CA SER A 167 1.60 -5.82 4.04
C SER A 167 2.58 -6.66 4.86
N PRO A 168 3.72 -6.11 5.28
CA PRO A 168 4.60 -6.81 6.20
C PRO A 168 3.94 -7.00 7.57
N ASP A 169 4.38 -8.04 8.28
CA ASP A 169 4.09 -8.18 9.70
C ASP A 169 5.05 -7.31 10.52
N ASP A 170 4.69 -6.02 10.63
CA ASP A 170 5.48 -5.00 11.29
C ASP A 170 4.61 -4.05 12.13
N GLU A 171 4.85 -4.05 13.44
CA GLU A 171 4.11 -3.23 14.41
C GLU A 171 4.35 -1.73 14.23
N THR A 172 5.54 -1.32 13.76
CA THR A 172 5.85 0.10 13.55
C THR A 172 4.99 0.65 12.40
N LEU A 173 4.88 -0.09 11.30
CA LEU A 173 4.01 0.29 10.19
C LEU A 173 2.53 0.28 10.58
N ALA A 174 2.09 -0.75 11.31
CA ALA A 174 0.72 -0.84 11.81
C ALA A 174 0.35 0.37 12.68
N ASN A 175 1.24 0.79 13.59
CA ASN A 175 0.97 1.88 14.52
C ASN A 175 1.15 3.28 13.93
N SER A 176 2.06 3.45 12.97
CA SER A 176 2.41 4.79 12.45
C SER A 176 1.64 5.21 11.20
N VAL A 177 1.25 4.26 10.35
CA VAL A 177 0.65 4.53 9.03
C VAL A 177 -0.47 3.55 8.67
N ASP A 178 -0.96 2.80 9.66
CA ASP A 178 -2.08 1.84 9.55
C ASP A 178 -1.91 0.77 8.46
N ILE A 179 -0.67 0.40 8.13
CA ILE A 179 -0.41 -0.77 7.28
C ILE A 179 -0.51 -2.01 8.15
N GLN A 180 -1.71 -2.58 8.21
CA GLN A 180 -2.00 -3.75 9.04
C GLN A 180 -1.53 -5.06 8.37
N PRO A 181 -0.98 -6.03 9.13
CA PRO A 181 -0.58 -7.33 8.60
C PRO A 181 -1.76 -8.13 8.05
N GLY A 182 -1.43 -9.08 7.17
CA GLY A 182 -2.40 -10.00 6.55
C GLY A 182 -3.18 -9.40 5.39
N TRP A 183 -3.05 -8.10 5.11
CA TRP A 183 -3.58 -7.49 3.90
C TRP A 183 -2.66 -7.69 2.70
N SER A 184 -3.28 -7.84 1.53
CA SER A 184 -2.62 -7.83 0.23
C SER A 184 -3.41 -6.95 -0.74
N CYS A 185 -2.70 -6.40 -1.72
CA CYS A 185 -3.28 -5.66 -2.82
C CYS A 185 -2.79 -6.26 -4.14
N THR A 186 -3.73 -6.54 -5.04
CA THR A 186 -3.44 -7.02 -6.40
C THR A 186 -4.09 -6.08 -7.40
N LEU A 187 -3.29 -5.51 -8.29
CA LEU A 187 -3.76 -4.75 -9.44
C LEU A 187 -3.62 -5.61 -10.70
N GLN A 188 -4.71 -5.83 -11.42
CA GLN A 188 -4.72 -6.67 -12.62
C GLN A 188 -5.77 -6.22 -13.63
N MET A 189 -5.74 -6.79 -14.82
CA MET A 189 -6.84 -6.66 -15.79
C MET A 189 -7.88 -7.76 -15.53
N VAL A 190 -9.16 -7.40 -15.46
CA VAL A 190 -10.31 -8.31 -15.44
C VAL A 190 -11.23 -7.89 -16.57
N ASN A 191 -11.43 -8.75 -17.57
CA ASN A 191 -12.27 -8.47 -18.74
C ASN A 191 -11.96 -7.12 -19.43
N GLY A 192 -10.67 -6.76 -19.52
CA GLY A 192 -10.23 -5.50 -20.14
C GLY A 192 -10.33 -4.26 -19.24
N VAL A 193 -10.77 -4.41 -17.99
CA VAL A 193 -10.87 -3.32 -16.99
C VAL A 193 -9.78 -3.49 -15.94
N ARG A 194 -9.15 -2.40 -15.50
CA ARG A 194 -8.20 -2.44 -14.39
C ARG A 194 -8.95 -2.68 -13.09
N THR A 195 -8.50 -3.61 -12.29
CA THR A 195 -9.15 -3.99 -11.04
C THR A 195 -8.13 -4.05 -9.92
N ALA A 196 -8.39 -3.30 -8.86
CA ALA A 196 -7.64 -3.39 -7.60
C ALA A 196 -8.41 -4.32 -6.65
N ILE A 197 -7.72 -5.33 -6.12
CA ILE A 197 -8.30 -6.36 -5.26
C ILE A 197 -7.53 -6.35 -3.94
N PHE A 198 -8.23 -6.08 -2.85
CA PHE A 198 -7.69 -6.11 -1.50
C PHE A 198 -8.19 -7.37 -0.80
N ILE A 199 -7.28 -8.17 -0.25
CA ILE A 199 -7.63 -9.40 0.45
C ILE A 199 -6.98 -9.38 1.83
N LYS A 200 -7.78 -9.60 2.88
CA LYS A 200 -7.29 -9.87 4.22
C LYS A 200 -7.26 -11.36 4.48
N LYS A 201 -6.11 -11.85 4.95
CA LYS A 201 -5.95 -13.20 5.47
C LYS A 201 -5.62 -13.16 6.95
N VAL A 202 -6.28 -14.01 7.71
CA VAL A 202 -5.98 -14.27 9.13
C VAL A 202 -5.70 -15.77 9.25
N ASN A 203 -4.52 -16.13 9.78
CA ASN A 203 -4.08 -17.52 9.88
C ASN A 203 -4.15 -18.28 8.54
N GLY A 204 -3.76 -17.60 7.45
CA GLY A 204 -3.76 -18.14 6.09
C GLY A 204 -5.14 -18.25 5.42
N LYS A 205 -6.23 -17.97 6.16
CA LYS A 205 -7.60 -17.99 5.62
C LYS A 205 -8.05 -16.60 5.22
N GLU A 206 -8.62 -16.49 4.03
CA GLU A 206 -9.26 -15.25 3.58
C GLU A 206 -10.47 -14.92 4.48
N THR A 207 -10.48 -13.71 5.04
CA THR A 207 -11.55 -13.22 5.90
C THR A 207 -12.28 -12.03 5.29
N GLU A 208 -11.62 -11.30 4.38
CA GLU A 208 -12.20 -10.15 3.72
C GLU A 208 -11.65 -10.03 2.30
N ARG A 209 -12.50 -9.61 1.37
CA ARG A 209 -12.14 -9.31 0.00
C ARG A 209 -12.92 -8.10 -0.49
N MET A 210 -12.21 -7.14 -1.06
CA MET A 210 -12.78 -5.99 -1.76
C MET A 210 -12.17 -5.92 -3.15
N ALA A 211 -12.99 -5.58 -4.15
CA ALA A 211 -12.53 -5.35 -5.51
C ALA A 211 -13.13 -4.05 -6.03
N PHE A 212 -12.34 -3.30 -6.78
CA PHE A 212 -12.70 -1.99 -7.32
C PHE A 212 -12.39 -1.98 -8.81
N GLN A 213 -13.23 -1.33 -9.60
CA GLN A 213 -13.09 -1.20 -11.06
C GLN A 213 -13.23 0.25 -11.51
#